data_AF-A0A3P7MY12-F1
#
_entry.id   AF-A0A3P7MY12-F1
#
_cell.length_a   1.000
_cell.length_b   1.000
_cell.length_c   1.000
_cell.angle_alpha   90.00
_cell.angle_beta   90.00
_cell.angle_gamma   90.00
#
_symmetry.space_group_name_H-M   'P 1'
#
loop_
_entity.id
_entity.type
_entity.pdbx_description
1 polymer ?
#
loop_
_entity_poly.entity_id
_entity_poly.type
_entity_poly.pdbx_seq_one_letter_code
_entity_poly.pdbx_strand_id
1 'polypeptide(L)'
;MLALEGELTPILMQMVKSANTDGLLDDDCHARDFQTELKGYLHQALQVDREWTPEDYKALNPDGLKSINNAMEFIKNPKKMCHEIAGYVQRMCDIINNNRYSKP
;
A
#
# COMPACT_ATOMS: atom_id res chain seq x y z
N MET A 1 16.22 37.02 23.82
CA MET A 1 16.67 35.90 22.99
C MET A 1 17.57 35.04 23.87
N LEU A 2 17.02 33.98 24.47
CA LEU A 2 17.78 33.01 25.26
C LEU A 2 17.88 31.76 24.40
N ALA A 3 19.12 31.41 24.05
CA ALA A 3 19.50 30.23 23.27
C ALA A 3 19.21 28.95 24.04
N LEU A 4 18.53 27.99 23.41
CA LEU A 4 18.42 26.59 23.86
C LEU A 4 18.41 25.68 22.62
N GLU A 5 19.41 25.86 21.74
CA GLU A 5 20.01 24.72 21.04
C GLU A 5 20.86 23.97 22.07
N GLY A 6 20.19 23.19 22.92
CA GLY A 6 20.86 22.28 23.83
C GLY A 6 20.84 20.90 23.23
N GLU A 7 22.00 20.35 22.87
CA GLU A 7 22.13 18.90 22.72
C GLU A 7 21.54 18.25 23.99
N LEU A 8 20.73 17.20 23.79
CA LEU A 8 20.11 16.45 24.87
C LEU A 8 21.16 16.13 25.94
N THR A 9 20.89 16.47 27.20
CA THR A 9 21.92 16.35 28.26
C THR A 9 22.49 14.93 28.31
N PRO A 10 23.80 14.74 28.54
CA PRO A 10 24.45 13.43 28.40
C PRO A 10 23.78 12.30 29.20
N ILE A 11 23.18 12.62 30.36
CA ILE A 11 22.41 11.68 31.18
C ILE A 11 21.10 11.26 30.49
N LEU A 12 20.37 12.20 29.87
CA LEU A 12 19.20 11.88 29.05
C LEU A 12 19.60 11.06 27.82
N MET A 13 20.73 11.37 27.18
CA MET A 13 21.26 10.60 26.04
C MET A 13 21.65 9.17 26.44
N GLN A 14 22.26 8.99 27.62
CA GLN A 14 22.58 7.67 28.16
C GLN A 14 21.32 6.89 28.56
N MET A 15 20.26 7.56 29.05
CA MET A 15 19.00 6.89 29.37
C MET A 15 18.27 6.38 28.12
N VAL A 16 18.23 7.17 27.03
CA VAL A 16 17.63 6.75 25.77
C VAL A 16 18.41 5.59 25.11
N LYS A 17 19.76 5.63 25.17
CA LYS A 17 20.62 4.56 24.65
C LYS A 17 20.62 3.28 25.51
N SER A 18 20.56 3.40 26.84
CA SER A 18 20.59 2.24 27.75
C SER A 18 19.25 1.51 27.85
N ALA A 19 18.14 2.21 27.58
CA ALA A 19 16.81 1.61 27.51
C ALA A 19 16.51 0.95 26.14
N ASN A 20 17.43 1.02 25.16
CA ASN A 20 17.23 0.57 23.79
C ASN A 20 15.94 1.14 23.15
N THR A 21 15.62 2.40 23.44
CA THR A 21 14.41 3.07 22.97
C THR A 21 14.59 3.83 21.65
N ASP A 22 15.80 3.83 21.08
CA ASP A 22 16.13 4.52 19.81
C ASP A 22 15.20 4.10 18.65
N GLY A 23 14.64 2.89 18.67
CA GLY A 23 13.71 2.41 17.63
C GLY A 23 12.22 2.71 17.88
N LEU A 24 11.84 3.21 19.06
CA LEU A 24 10.41 3.30 19.45
C LEU A 24 9.65 4.43 18.74
N LEU A 25 10.37 5.38 18.11
CA LEU A 25 9.81 6.50 17.34
C LEU A 25 10.16 6.45 15.84
N ASP A 26 11.13 5.61 15.46
CA ASP A 26 11.54 5.41 14.05
C ASP A 26 10.66 4.38 13.32
N ASP A 27 9.86 3.60 14.05
CA ASP A 27 8.95 2.59 13.47
C ASP A 27 7.97 3.23 12.46
N ASP A 28 7.41 4.42 12.78
CA ASP A 28 6.50 5.14 11.88
C ASP A 28 7.22 5.77 10.67
N CYS A 29 8.47 6.23 10.84
CA CYS A 29 9.21 6.87 9.75
C CYS A 29 9.66 5.81 8.72
N HIS A 30 10.20 4.69 9.18
CA HIS A 30 10.60 3.58 8.34
C HIS A 30 9.41 2.85 7.72
N ALA A 31 8.29 2.71 8.44
CA ALA A 31 7.08 2.15 7.87
C ALA A 31 6.56 3.01 6.70
N ARG A 32 6.63 4.34 6.80
CA ARG A 32 6.21 5.25 5.71
C ARG A 32 7.12 5.14 4.48
N ASP A 33 8.42 5.03 4.68
CA ASP A 33 9.37 4.85 3.57
C ASP A 33 9.13 3.51 2.87
N PHE A 34 8.99 2.43 3.64
CA PHE A 34 8.68 1.10 3.10
C PHE A 34 7.32 1.07 2.38
N GLN A 35 6.29 1.71 2.94
CA GLN A 35 4.98 1.84 2.28
C GLN A 35 5.08 2.60 0.95
N THR A 36 5.92 3.63 0.89
CA THR A 36 6.12 4.42 -0.33
C THR A 36 6.81 3.60 -1.40
N GLU A 37 7.87 2.86 -1.03
CA GLU A 37 8.58 1.95 -1.93
C GLU A 37 7.66 0.83 -2.42
N LEU A 38 6.96 0.16 -1.51
CA LEU A 38 6.00 -0.92 -1.82
C LEU A 38 4.89 -0.42 -2.74
N LYS A 39 4.34 0.78 -2.49
CA LYS A 39 3.34 1.40 -3.35
C LYS A 39 3.89 1.64 -4.76
N GLY A 40 5.13 2.13 -4.87
CA GLY A 40 5.80 2.32 -6.16
C GLY A 40 5.95 1.01 -6.93
N TYR A 41 6.41 -0.04 -6.25
CA TYR A 41 6.53 -1.38 -6.81
C TYR A 41 5.18 -1.94 -7.30
N LEU A 42 4.15 -1.93 -6.44
CA LEU A 42 2.82 -2.42 -6.80
C LEU A 42 2.21 -1.61 -7.95
N HIS A 43 2.41 -0.30 -7.96
CA HIS A 43 1.93 0.56 -9.04
C HIS A 43 2.55 0.20 -10.39
N GLN A 44 3.84 -0.14 -10.42
CA GLN A 44 4.49 -0.62 -11.64
C GLN A 44 3.97 -2.00 -12.05
N ALA A 45 3.91 -2.94 -11.11
CA ALA A 45 3.47 -4.31 -11.37
C ALA A 45 2.01 -4.38 -11.87
N LEU A 46 1.10 -3.61 -11.27
CA LEU A 46 -0.33 -3.63 -11.58
C LEU A 46 -0.71 -2.84 -12.85
N GLN A 47 0.22 -2.09 -13.46
CA GLN A 47 -0.04 -1.35 -14.70
C GLN A 47 0.27 -2.14 -15.98
N VAL A 48 0.82 -3.35 -15.86
CA VAL A 48 1.19 -4.14 -17.01
C VAL A 48 -0.05 -4.80 -17.63
N ASP A 49 -0.23 -4.61 -18.94
CA ASP A 49 -1.34 -5.21 -19.70
C ASP A 49 -1.00 -6.63 -20.17
N ARG A 50 -0.77 -7.54 -19.22
CA ARG A 50 -0.53 -8.96 -19.50
C ARG A 50 -1.04 -9.84 -18.37
N GLU A 51 -1.16 -11.13 -18.63
CA GLU A 51 -1.41 -12.10 -17.56
C GLU A 51 -0.15 -12.29 -16.70
N TRP A 52 -0.36 -12.58 -15.41
CA TRP A 52 0.71 -12.89 -14.48
C TRP A 52 1.52 -14.11 -14.93
N THR A 53 2.83 -13.97 -14.89
CA THR A 53 3.79 -15.06 -15.13
C THR A 53 4.27 -15.64 -13.79
N PRO A 54 4.82 -16.87 -13.77
CA PRO A 54 5.39 -17.47 -12.57
C PRO A 54 6.42 -16.58 -11.87
N GLU A 55 7.18 -15.80 -12.64
CA GLU A 55 8.15 -14.81 -12.15
C GLU A 55 7.45 -13.69 -11.37
N ASP A 56 6.29 -13.22 -11.84
CA ASP A 56 5.49 -12.22 -11.13
C ASP A 56 4.93 -12.78 -9.83
N TYR A 57 4.48 -14.04 -9.82
CA TYR A 57 4.05 -14.72 -8.59
C TYR A 57 5.18 -14.77 -7.56
N LYS A 58 6.39 -15.13 -8.00
CA LYS A 58 7.57 -15.17 -7.12
C LYS A 58 7.97 -13.77 -6.62
N ALA A 59 7.81 -12.74 -7.44
CA ALA A 59 8.16 -11.37 -7.09
C ALA A 59 7.11 -10.69 -6.19
N LEU A 60 5.82 -10.89 -6.45
CA LEU A 60 4.71 -10.27 -5.69
C LEU A 60 4.35 -11.07 -4.43
N ASN A 61 4.56 -12.38 -4.43
CA ASN A 61 4.24 -13.28 -3.33
C ASN A 61 5.42 -14.20 -2.99
N PRO A 62 6.56 -13.65 -2.55
CA PRO A 62 7.77 -14.43 -2.28
C PRO A 62 7.56 -15.52 -1.23
N ASP A 63 6.70 -15.25 -0.24
CA ASP A 63 6.37 -16.18 0.85
C ASP A 63 5.24 -17.17 0.50
N GLY A 64 4.67 -17.07 -0.70
CA GLY A 64 3.62 -17.98 -1.17
C GLY A 64 2.35 -17.92 -0.31
N LEU A 65 2.00 -16.75 0.24
CA LEU A 65 0.81 -16.55 1.04
C LEU A 65 -0.44 -16.90 0.22
N LYS A 66 -1.29 -17.77 0.77
CA LYS A 66 -2.51 -18.27 0.09
C LYS A 66 -3.45 -17.14 -0.33
N SER A 67 -3.60 -16.12 0.52
CA SER A 67 -4.45 -14.97 0.24
C SER A 67 -3.99 -14.19 -1.00
N ILE A 68 -2.67 -13.97 -1.13
CA ILE A 68 -2.08 -13.26 -2.26
C ILE A 68 -2.17 -14.12 -3.53
N ASN A 69 -1.88 -15.43 -3.43
CA ASN A 69 -2.04 -16.35 -4.57
C ASN A 69 -3.47 -16.35 -5.11
N ASN A 70 -4.47 -16.49 -4.22
CA ASN A 70 -5.87 -16.46 -4.61
C ASN A 70 -6.25 -15.12 -5.27
N ALA A 71 -5.74 -14.00 -4.75
CA ALA A 71 -5.97 -12.69 -5.34
C ALA A 71 -5.35 -12.60 -6.74
N MET A 72 -4.12 -13.07 -6.93
CA MET A 72 -3.45 -13.07 -8.23
C MET A 72 -4.16 -13.97 -9.25
N GLU A 73 -4.62 -15.16 -8.84
CA GLU A 73 -5.41 -16.07 -9.68
C GLU A 73 -6.76 -15.49 -10.09
N PHE A 74 -7.39 -14.71 -9.21
CA PHE A 74 -8.62 -13.99 -9.54
C PHE A 74 -8.36 -12.85 -10.53
N ILE A 75 -7.31 -12.05 -10.27
CA ILE A 75 -6.99 -10.86 -11.08
C ILE A 75 -6.53 -11.24 -12.49
N LYS A 76 -5.65 -12.25 -12.63
CA LYS A 76 -4.99 -12.69 -13.87
C LYS A 76 -4.24 -11.60 -14.65
N ASN A 77 -4.95 -10.65 -15.24
CA ASN A 77 -4.41 -9.46 -15.87
C ASN A 77 -4.93 -8.22 -15.11
N PRO A 78 -4.06 -7.47 -14.43
CA PRO A 78 -4.47 -6.38 -13.56
C PRO A 78 -5.16 -5.25 -14.32
N LYS A 79 -4.69 -4.90 -15.52
CA LYS A 79 -5.28 -3.81 -16.31
C LYS A 79 -6.66 -4.20 -16.83
N LYS A 80 -6.85 -5.41 -17.36
CA LYS A 80 -8.17 -5.88 -17.80
C LYS A 80 -9.15 -5.95 -16.64
N MET A 81 -8.73 -6.48 -15.50
CA MET A 81 -9.55 -6.52 -14.28
C MET A 81 -9.98 -5.10 -13.84
N CYS A 82 -9.09 -4.10 -13.90
CA CYS A 82 -9.46 -2.71 -13.61
C CYS A 82 -10.54 -2.17 -14.56
N HIS A 83 -10.47 -2.48 -15.86
CA HIS A 83 -11.50 -2.06 -16.82
C HIS A 83 -12.85 -2.73 -16.53
N GLU A 84 -12.84 -4.02 -16.17
CA GLU A 84 -14.06 -4.73 -15.79
C GLU A 84 -14.71 -4.11 -14.56
N ILE A 85 -13.92 -3.85 -13.50
CA ILE A 85 -14.38 -3.19 -12.27
C ILE A 85 -14.95 -1.81 -12.58
N ALA A 86 -14.25 -1.00 -13.36
CA ALA A 86 -14.74 0.32 -13.78
C ALA A 86 -16.09 0.20 -14.53
N GLY A 87 -16.24 -0.80 -15.40
CA GLY A 87 -17.49 -1.08 -16.10
C GLY A 87 -18.63 -1.51 -15.17
N TYR A 88 -18.36 -2.28 -14.10
CA TYR A 88 -19.36 -2.58 -13.07
C TYR A 88 -19.78 -1.33 -12.31
N VAL A 89 -18.83 -0.50 -11.89
CA VAL A 89 -19.11 0.76 -11.17
C VAL A 89 -19.93 1.71 -12.04
N GLN A 90 -19.57 1.87 -13.31
CA GLN A 90 -20.33 2.71 -14.24
C GLN A 90 -21.78 2.24 -14.36
N ARG A 91 -22.01 0.93 -14.57
CA ARG A 91 -23.36 0.36 -14.63
C ARG A 91 -24.15 0.59 -13.34
N MET A 92 -23.50 0.47 -12.19
CA MET A 92 -24.13 0.77 -10.90
C MET A 92 -24.55 2.24 -10.82
N CYS A 93 -23.69 3.18 -11.23
CA CYS A 93 -24.02 4.60 -11.31
C CYS A 93 -25.19 4.87 -12.25
N ASP A 94 -25.21 4.24 -13.43
CA ASP A 94 -26.27 4.40 -14.42
C ASP A 94 -27.62 3.93 -13.86
N ILE A 95 -27.64 2.77 -13.18
CA ILE A 95 -28.86 2.25 -12.53
C ILE A 95 -29.34 3.23 -11.44
N ILE A 96 -28.44 3.74 -10.60
CA ILE A 96 -28.81 4.70 -9.54
C ILE A 96 -29.40 5.97 -10.15
N ASN A 97 -28.78 6.50 -11.21
CA ASN A 97 -29.26 7.70 -11.89
C ASN A 97 -30.62 7.46 -12.54
N ASN A 98 -30.79 6.35 -13.26
CA ASN A 98 -32.07 5.98 -13.87
C ASN A 98 -33.19 5.88 -12.83
N ASN A 99 -32.92 5.26 -11.68
CA ASN A 99 -33.88 5.15 -10.58
C ASN A 99 -34.22 6.51 -9.93
N ARG A 100 -33.30 7.48 -9.95
CA ARG A 100 -33.57 8.84 -9.46
C ARG A 100 -34.57 9.59 -10.33
N TYR A 101 -34.50 9.41 -11.65
CA TYR A 101 -35.41 10.06 -12.60
C TYR A 101 -36.70 9.28 -12.86
N SER A 102 -36.71 7.98 -12.55
CA SER A 102 -37.87 7.09 -12.80
C SER A 102 -38.79 6.94 -11.60
N LYS A 103 -38.45 7.50 -10.43
CA LYS A 103 -39.37 7.57 -9.29
C LYS A 103 -40.30 8.79 -9.48
N PRO A 104 -41.63 8.62 -9.40
CA PRO A 104 -42.60 9.71 -9.51
C PRO A 104 -42.50 10.71 -8.37
#